data_AF-A0A851DSU7-F1
#
_entry.id   AF-A0A851DSU7-F1
#
_cell.length_a   1.000
_cell.length_b   1.000
_cell.length_c   1.000
_cell.angle_alpha   90.00
_cell.angle_beta   90.00
_cell.angle_gamma   90.00
#
_symmetry.space_group_name_H-M   'P 1'
#
loop_
_entity.id
_entity.type
_entity.pdbx_description
1 polymer ?
#
loop_
_entity_poly.entity_id
_entity_poly.type
_entity_poly.pdbx_seq_one_letter_code
_entity_poly.pdbx_strand_id
1 'polypeptide(L)'
;MALLKVKFNQKKRVKLAQGLWLMNWFSVFAGILVFSMGLFLKIELRKRSEVMDNSESHFVPNSLILMGILSCAFNGFAGKICYDSLDPAKFAKWKPLLKPYLALCFFFNILLFFVALICFLMRGSLESTLAQGLKNGMKFYRDTDTPGRCFMKKTIDMLQIEFKCCGNSGYKDWFEIQWISNRYLDFSSKEVKDRIKSNVDGRYLVDGVPFSCCNPS
;
A
#
# COMPACT_ATOMS: atom_id res chain seq x y z
N MET A 1 -12.18 -20.04 -40.96
CA MET A 1 -13.03 -20.93 -40.14
C MET A 1 -13.41 -20.19 -38.88
N ALA A 2 -14.71 -19.98 -38.62
CA ALA A 2 -15.16 -19.33 -37.39
C ALA A 2 -15.31 -20.39 -36.30
N LEU A 3 -14.30 -20.51 -35.44
CA LEU A 3 -14.41 -21.27 -34.18
C LEU A 3 -15.57 -20.65 -33.39
N LEU A 4 -16.60 -21.45 -33.09
CA LEU A 4 -17.84 -21.11 -32.35
C LEU A 4 -18.91 -20.30 -33.10
N LYS A 5 -19.56 -20.91 -34.10
CA LYS A 5 -20.84 -20.42 -34.67
C LYS A 5 -22.03 -20.73 -33.75
N VAL A 6 -22.02 -20.22 -32.51
CA VAL A 6 -23.13 -20.39 -31.57
C VAL A 6 -24.27 -19.43 -31.94
N LYS A 7 -25.39 -19.96 -32.44
CA LYS A 7 -26.62 -19.18 -32.70
C LYS A 7 -27.45 -19.09 -31.41
N PHE A 8 -27.40 -17.94 -30.73
CA PHE A 8 -28.27 -17.69 -29.58
C PHE A 8 -29.69 -17.32 -30.04
N ASN A 9 -30.69 -18.01 -29.49
CA ASN A 9 -32.10 -17.64 -29.57
C ASN A 9 -32.37 -16.38 -28.70
N GLN A 10 -33.39 -15.57 -29.02
CA GLN A 10 -33.65 -14.27 -28.38
C GLN A 10 -33.76 -14.38 -26.85
N LYS A 11 -34.52 -15.37 -26.35
CA LYS A 11 -34.66 -15.63 -24.91
C LYS A 11 -33.32 -15.93 -24.22
N LYS A 12 -32.41 -16.66 -24.89
CA LYS A 12 -31.06 -16.97 -24.36
C LYS A 12 -30.16 -15.74 -24.33
N ARG A 13 -30.28 -14.84 -25.32
CA ARG A 13 -29.52 -13.58 -25.35
C ARG A 13 -29.92 -12.63 -24.22
N VAL A 14 -31.22 -12.50 -23.99
CA VAL A 14 -31.75 -11.65 -22.91
C VAL A 14 -31.25 -12.14 -21.55
N LYS A 15 -31.33 -13.44 -21.26
CA LYS A 15 -30.78 -14.01 -20.02
C LYS A 15 -29.28 -13.79 -19.88
N LEU A 16 -28.51 -13.96 -20.97
CA LEU A 16 -27.07 -13.71 -20.97
C LEU A 16 -26.75 -12.23 -20.69
N ALA A 17 -27.45 -11.31 -21.35
CA ALA A 17 -27.27 -9.87 -21.16
C ALA A 17 -27.63 -9.43 -19.73
N GLN A 18 -28.69 -10.00 -19.14
CA GLN A 18 -29.04 -9.77 -17.73
C GLN A 18 -27.94 -10.26 -16.78
N GLY A 19 -27.42 -11.47 -17.00
CA GLY A 19 -26.33 -12.02 -16.19
C GLY A 19 -25.05 -11.19 -16.28
N LEU A 20 -24.65 -10.81 -17.49
CA LEU A 20 -23.50 -9.93 -17.72
C LEU A 20 -23.71 -8.54 -17.11
N TRP A 21 -24.91 -7.99 -17.19
CA TRP A 21 -25.23 -6.71 -16.56
C TRP A 21 -25.03 -6.74 -15.04
N LEU A 22 -25.55 -7.78 -14.38
CA LEU A 22 -25.36 -7.99 -12.94
C LEU A 22 -23.87 -8.17 -12.58
N MET A 23 -23.16 -9.00 -13.34
CA MET A 23 -21.73 -9.25 -13.12
C MET A 23 -20.89 -7.98 -13.29
N ASN A 24 -21.17 -7.15 -14.30
CA ASN A 24 -20.47 -5.89 -14.50
C ASN A 24 -20.72 -4.91 -13.35
N TRP A 25 -21.94 -4.80 -12.84
CA TRP A 25 -22.23 -3.96 -11.68
C TRP A 25 -21.50 -4.45 -10.42
N PHE A 26 -21.45 -5.76 -10.20
CA PHE A 26 -20.64 -6.34 -9.13
C PHE A 26 -19.16 -5.99 -9.28
N SER A 27 -18.61 -6.08 -10.50
CA SER A 27 -17.23 -5.68 -10.80
C SER A 27 -16.98 -4.18 -10.58
N VAL A 28 -17.96 -3.31 -10.80
CA VAL A 28 -17.85 -1.88 -10.45
C VAL A 28 -17.68 -1.71 -8.93
N PHE A 29 -18.49 -2.39 -8.12
CA PHE A 29 -18.35 -2.34 -6.66
C PHE A 29 -16.97 -2.87 -6.21
N ALA A 30 -16.49 -3.97 -6.80
CA ALA A 30 -15.14 -4.46 -6.54
C ALA A 30 -14.07 -3.43 -6.93
N GLY A 31 -14.23 -2.73 -8.06
CA GLY A 31 -13.35 -1.65 -8.50
C GLY A 31 -13.31 -0.47 -7.51
N ILE A 32 -14.45 -0.09 -6.93
CA ILE A 32 -14.54 0.95 -5.90
C ILE A 32 -13.75 0.53 -4.64
N LEU A 33 -13.87 -0.72 -4.22
CA LEU A 33 -13.11 -1.26 -3.07
C LEU A 33 -11.60 -1.26 -3.33
N VAL A 34 -11.17 -1.64 -4.54
CA VAL A 34 -9.74 -1.60 -4.92
C VAL A 34 -9.22 -0.16 -4.93
N PHE A 35 -9.99 0.77 -5.49
CA PHE A 35 -9.65 2.19 -5.51
C PHE A 35 -9.55 2.77 -4.08
N SER A 36 -10.50 2.46 -3.20
CA SER A 36 -10.47 2.94 -1.82
C SER A 36 -9.29 2.36 -1.04
N MET A 37 -8.96 1.08 -1.22
CA MET A 37 -7.78 0.46 -0.64
C MET A 37 -6.49 1.13 -1.14
N GLY A 38 -6.41 1.44 -2.44
CA GLY A 38 -5.28 2.16 -3.02
C GLY A 38 -5.09 3.56 -2.42
N LEU A 39 -6.18 4.31 -2.22
CA LEU A 39 -6.14 5.61 -1.54
C LEU A 39 -5.72 5.47 -0.07
N PHE A 40 -6.29 4.51 0.65
CA PHE A 40 -5.96 4.23 2.05
C PHE A 40 -4.46 3.95 2.22
N LEU A 41 -3.92 3.02 1.42
CA LEU A 41 -2.49 2.71 1.42
C LEU A 41 -1.65 3.93 1.08
N LYS A 42 -2.04 4.73 0.09
CA LYS A 42 -1.30 5.95 -0.28
C LYS A 42 -1.24 6.96 0.85
N ILE A 43 -2.35 7.15 1.56
CA ILE A 43 -2.44 8.08 2.70
C ILE A 43 -1.56 7.57 3.84
N GLU A 44 -1.64 6.29 4.17
CA GLU A 44 -0.91 5.73 5.31
C GLU A 44 0.60 5.75 5.09
N LEU A 45 1.04 5.43 3.87
CA LEU A 45 2.45 5.54 3.47
C LEU A 45 2.93 6.99 3.50
N ARG A 46 2.08 7.96 3.10
CA ARG A 46 2.43 9.39 3.14
C ARG A 46 2.56 9.92 4.57
N LYS A 47 1.70 9.49 5.51
CA LYS A 47 1.83 9.89 6.92
C LYS A 47 3.19 9.50 7.52
N ARG A 48 3.78 8.41 7.01
CA ARG A 48 5.02 7.81 7.49
C ARG A 48 6.20 8.06 6.55
N SER A 49 6.09 9.04 5.64
CA SER A 49 7.12 9.30 4.62
C SER A 49 8.47 9.68 5.23
N GLU A 50 8.49 10.23 6.44
CA GLU A 50 9.73 10.53 7.17
C GLU A 50 10.59 9.29 7.43
N VAL A 51 9.94 8.13 7.56
CA VAL A 51 10.60 6.84 7.85
C VAL A 51 10.80 6.01 6.58
N MET A 52 10.13 6.37 5.48
CA MET A 52 10.05 5.55 4.27
C MET A 52 10.30 6.40 3.02
N ASP A 53 11.56 6.42 2.57
CA ASP A 53 12.05 7.29 1.49
C ASP A 53 12.19 6.57 0.13
N ASN A 54 11.67 5.34 -0.02
CA ASN A 54 11.85 4.57 -1.25
C ASN A 54 10.71 4.81 -2.26
N SER A 55 11.10 5.11 -3.51
CA SER A 55 10.20 5.28 -4.66
C SER A 55 9.34 4.05 -4.95
N GLU A 56 9.82 2.84 -4.62
CA GLU A 56 9.08 1.58 -4.77
C GLU A 56 7.79 1.54 -3.95
N SER A 57 7.74 2.25 -2.82
CA SER A 57 6.58 2.27 -1.92
C SER A 57 5.33 2.88 -2.57
N HIS A 58 5.50 3.75 -3.57
CA HIS A 58 4.40 4.41 -4.26
C HIS A 58 3.83 3.61 -5.44
N PHE A 59 4.53 2.58 -5.92
CA PHE A 59 4.11 1.81 -7.08
C PHE A 59 2.79 1.06 -6.82
N VAL A 60 2.73 0.27 -5.75
CA VAL A 60 1.55 -0.52 -5.38
C VAL A 60 0.28 0.34 -5.18
N PRO A 61 0.28 1.39 -4.32
CA PRO A 61 -0.93 2.20 -4.14
C PRO A 61 -1.35 2.92 -5.42
N ASN A 62 -0.41 3.44 -6.24
CA ASN A 62 -0.76 4.10 -7.50
C ASN A 62 -1.36 3.11 -8.52
N SER A 63 -0.82 1.89 -8.61
CA SER A 63 -1.37 0.85 -9.48
C SER A 63 -2.77 0.43 -9.06
N LEU A 64 -3.04 0.28 -7.75
CA LEU A 64 -4.39 -0.03 -7.24
C LEU A 64 -5.39 1.09 -7.56
N ILE A 65 -5.00 2.35 -7.36
CA ILE A 65 -5.83 3.52 -7.70
C ILE A 65 -6.17 3.51 -9.20
N LEU A 66 -5.15 3.34 -10.06
CA LEU A 66 -5.32 3.35 -11.51
C LEU A 66 -6.23 2.20 -11.97
N MET A 67 -5.95 0.97 -11.53
CA MET A 67 -6.74 -0.20 -11.92
C MET A 67 -8.16 -0.17 -11.34
N GLY A 68 -8.36 0.41 -10.16
CA GLY A 68 -9.69 0.64 -9.58
C GLY A 68 -10.53 1.59 -10.43
N ILE A 69 -9.97 2.74 -10.83
CA ILE A 69 -10.64 3.70 -11.73
C ILE A 69 -10.97 3.05 -13.08
N LEU A 70 -9.99 2.40 -13.70
CA LEU A 70 -10.17 1.73 -14.98
C LEU A 70 -11.24 0.64 -14.87
N SER A 71 -11.22 -0.18 -13.82
CA SER A 71 -12.22 -1.23 -13.60
C SER A 71 -13.63 -0.64 -13.49
N CYS A 72 -13.82 0.44 -12.72
CA CYS A 72 -15.11 1.12 -12.62
C CYS A 72 -15.59 1.66 -13.97
N ALA A 73 -14.71 2.33 -14.72
CA ALA A 73 -15.05 2.91 -16.02
C ALA A 73 -15.40 1.82 -17.05
N PHE A 74 -14.54 0.79 -17.18
CA PHE A 74 -14.74 -0.30 -18.12
C PHE A 74 -15.99 -1.12 -17.82
N ASN A 75 -16.21 -1.51 -16.56
CA ASN A 75 -17.38 -2.29 -16.16
C ASN A 75 -18.67 -1.44 -16.15
N GLY A 76 -18.60 -0.15 -15.82
CA GLY A 76 -19.75 0.77 -15.93
C GLY A 76 -20.21 0.92 -17.38
N PHE A 77 -19.26 1.10 -18.30
CA PHE A 77 -19.54 1.12 -19.74
C PHE A 77 -20.07 -0.24 -20.23
N ALA A 78 -19.51 -1.35 -19.75
CA ALA A 78 -20.00 -2.71 -20.00
C ALA A 78 -21.47 -2.88 -19.61
N GLY A 79 -21.83 -2.41 -18.42
CA GLY A 79 -23.19 -2.44 -17.90
C GLY A 79 -24.14 -1.69 -18.82
N LYS A 80 -23.77 -0.49 -19.29
CA LYS A 80 -24.57 0.26 -20.27
C LYS A 80 -24.77 -0.51 -21.58
N ILE A 81 -23.71 -1.12 -22.13
CA ILE A 81 -23.79 -1.93 -23.36
C ILE A 81 -24.72 -3.13 -23.14
N CYS A 82 -24.61 -3.83 -22.01
CA CYS A 82 -25.44 -4.98 -21.69
C CYS A 82 -26.91 -4.57 -21.53
N TYR A 83 -27.17 -3.41 -20.91
CA TYR A 83 -28.50 -2.84 -20.77
C TYR A 83 -29.12 -2.47 -22.13
N ASP A 84 -28.40 -1.72 -22.97
CA ASP A 84 -28.88 -1.36 -24.31
C ASP A 84 -29.03 -2.58 -25.24
N SER A 85 -28.31 -3.67 -24.97
CA SER A 85 -28.44 -4.94 -25.70
C SER A 85 -29.70 -5.74 -25.35
N LEU A 86 -30.41 -5.39 -24.27
CA LEU A 86 -31.72 -5.95 -23.94
C LEU A 86 -32.81 -5.45 -24.90
N ASP A 87 -32.63 -4.24 -25.46
CA ASP A 87 -33.54 -3.64 -26.43
C ASP A 87 -33.17 -4.07 -27.86
N PRO A 88 -34.07 -4.78 -28.59
CA PRO A 88 -33.81 -5.24 -29.96
C PRO A 88 -33.47 -4.11 -30.94
N ALA A 89 -34.06 -2.92 -30.77
CA ALA A 89 -33.84 -1.78 -31.67
C ALA A 89 -32.43 -1.18 -31.51
N LYS A 90 -31.91 -1.18 -30.28
CA LYS A 90 -30.56 -0.70 -29.96
C LYS A 90 -29.49 -1.76 -30.19
N PHE A 91 -29.80 -3.04 -30.00
CA PHE A 91 -28.87 -4.16 -30.19
C PHE A 91 -28.24 -4.19 -31.59
N ALA A 92 -29.01 -3.85 -32.64
CA ALA A 92 -28.51 -3.81 -34.02
C ALA A 92 -27.31 -2.85 -34.18
N LYS A 93 -27.32 -1.73 -33.45
CA LYS A 93 -26.24 -0.72 -33.46
C LYS A 93 -24.99 -1.19 -32.70
N TRP A 94 -25.18 -1.90 -31.57
CA TRP A 94 -24.08 -2.39 -30.72
C TRP A 94 -23.44 -3.69 -31.21
N LYS A 95 -24.15 -4.48 -32.02
CA LYS A 95 -23.70 -5.77 -32.56
C LYS A 95 -22.30 -5.76 -33.21
N PRO A 96 -21.92 -4.81 -34.09
CA PRO A 96 -20.58 -4.77 -34.67
C PRO A 96 -19.49 -4.45 -33.62
N LEU A 97 -19.82 -3.65 -32.60
CA LEU A 97 -18.89 -3.22 -31.55
C LEU A 97 -18.68 -4.28 -30.46
N LEU A 98 -19.57 -5.27 -30.37
CA LEU A 98 -19.51 -6.31 -29.33
C LEU A 98 -18.25 -7.17 -29.40
N LYS A 99 -17.79 -7.53 -30.61
CA LYS A 99 -16.57 -8.35 -30.82
C LYS A 99 -15.28 -7.63 -30.41
N PRO A 100 -14.99 -6.41 -30.91
CA PRO A 100 -13.79 -5.69 -30.48
C PRO A 100 -13.86 -5.34 -28.98
N TYR A 101 -15.06 -5.07 -28.45
CA TYR A 101 -15.26 -4.85 -27.02
C TYR A 101 -14.89 -6.09 -26.18
N LEU A 102 -15.33 -7.29 -26.58
CA LEU A 102 -14.98 -8.53 -25.88
C LEU A 102 -13.46 -8.81 -25.92
N ALA A 103 -12.80 -8.51 -27.05
CA ALA A 103 -11.35 -8.61 -27.15
C ALA A 103 -10.65 -7.63 -26.20
N LEU A 104 -11.15 -6.40 -26.09
CA LEU A 104 -10.64 -5.40 -25.14
C LEU A 104 -10.86 -5.84 -23.69
N CYS A 105 -12.02 -6.41 -23.34
CA CYS A 105 -12.26 -6.98 -22.01
C CYS A 105 -11.28 -8.10 -21.68
N PHE A 106 -11.00 -8.99 -22.63
CA PHE A 106 -10.03 -10.07 -22.42
C PHE A 106 -8.63 -9.52 -22.14
N PHE A 107 -8.19 -8.53 -22.92
CA PHE A 107 -6.91 -7.85 -22.69
C PHE A 107 -6.86 -7.12 -21.33
N PHE A 108 -7.93 -6.43 -20.95
CA PHE A 108 -8.03 -5.76 -19.65
C PHE A 108 -7.95 -6.74 -18.48
N ASN A 109 -8.56 -7.92 -18.58
CA ASN A 109 -8.44 -8.97 -17.57
C ASN A 109 -7.01 -9.51 -17.46
N ILE A 110 -6.30 -9.66 -18.58
CA ILE A 110 -4.88 -10.03 -18.57
C ILE A 110 -4.05 -8.97 -17.84
N LEU A 111 -4.26 -7.69 -18.15
CA LEU A 111 -3.58 -6.59 -17.46
C LEU A 111 -3.86 -6.57 -15.95
N LEU A 112 -5.13 -6.75 -15.55
CA LEU A 112 -5.52 -6.87 -14.15
C LEU A 112 -4.78 -8.01 -13.44
N PHE A 113 -4.69 -9.17 -14.09
CA PHE A 113 -3.97 -10.32 -13.56
C PHE A 113 -2.49 -10.01 -13.36
N PHE A 114 -1.82 -9.39 -14.34
CA PHE A 114 -0.41 -9.01 -14.21
C PHE A 114 -0.19 -7.98 -13.11
N VAL A 115 -1.03 -6.94 -13.01
CA VAL A 115 -0.90 -5.95 -11.94
C VAL A 115 -1.09 -6.60 -10.56
N ALA A 116 -2.08 -7.49 -10.42
CA ALA A 116 -2.30 -8.23 -9.18
C ALA A 116 -1.09 -9.11 -8.82
N LEU A 117 -0.51 -9.81 -9.81
CA LEU A 117 0.69 -10.62 -9.62
C LEU A 117 1.88 -9.77 -9.17
N ILE A 118 2.12 -8.63 -9.83
CA ILE A 118 3.20 -7.71 -9.43
C ILE A 118 2.96 -7.19 -8.01
N CYS A 119 1.74 -6.78 -7.66
CA CYS A 119 1.42 -6.33 -6.30
C CYS A 119 1.69 -7.42 -5.26
N PHE A 120 1.38 -8.69 -5.58
CA PHE A 120 1.67 -9.82 -4.71
C PHE A 120 3.18 -10.06 -4.54
N LEU A 121 3.94 -10.05 -5.63
CA LEU A 121 5.40 -10.23 -5.61
C LEU A 121 6.11 -9.08 -4.88
N MET A 122 5.60 -7.84 -4.99
CA MET A 122 6.17 -6.66 -4.35
C MET A 122 5.97 -6.63 -2.83
N ARG A 123 5.11 -7.49 -2.26
CA ARG A 123 4.85 -7.53 -0.82
C ARG A 123 6.13 -7.68 0.00
N GLY A 124 7.03 -8.60 -0.40
CA GLY A 124 8.29 -8.80 0.31
C GLY A 124 9.23 -7.60 0.23
N SER A 125 9.31 -6.94 -0.95
CA SER A 125 10.11 -5.72 -1.11
C SER A 125 9.58 -4.59 -0.22
N LEU A 126 8.25 -4.45 -0.13
CA LEU A 126 7.61 -3.45 0.75
C LEU A 126 7.92 -3.69 2.22
N GLU A 127 7.81 -4.94 2.70
CA GLU A 127 8.14 -5.30 4.08
C GLU A 127 9.62 -5.02 4.39
N SER A 128 10.54 -5.40 3.50
CA SER A 128 11.97 -5.13 3.65
C SER A 128 12.29 -3.62 3.62
N THR A 129 11.66 -2.88 2.70
CA THR A 129 11.81 -1.42 2.60
C THR A 129 11.34 -0.73 3.88
N LEU A 130 10.21 -1.17 4.43
CA LEU A 130 9.67 -0.62 5.67
C LEU A 130 10.59 -0.93 6.85
N ALA A 131 11.07 -2.17 6.97
CA ALA A 131 11.99 -2.57 8.03
C ALA A 131 13.31 -1.78 7.97
N GLN A 132 13.88 -1.62 6.77
CA GLN A 132 15.10 -0.86 6.57
C GLN A 132 14.89 0.64 6.84
N GLY A 133 13.75 1.18 6.41
CA GLY A 133 13.34 2.55 6.66
C GLY A 133 13.20 2.84 8.16
N LEU A 134 12.49 1.98 8.90
CA LEU A 134 12.34 2.08 10.34
C LEU A 134 13.68 1.99 11.06
N LYS A 135 14.52 1.01 10.72
CA LYS A 135 15.86 0.86 11.29
C LYS A 135 16.74 2.09 11.06
N ASN A 136 16.63 2.72 9.88
CA ASN A 136 17.36 3.95 9.60
C ASN A 136 16.78 5.17 10.32
N GLY A 137 15.45 5.29 10.39
CA GLY A 137 14.78 6.35 11.15
C GLY A 137 15.14 6.32 12.64
N MET A 138 15.21 5.13 13.25
CA MET A 138 15.59 4.95 14.65
C MET A 138 16.97 5.53 14.98
N LYS A 139 17.92 5.52 14.04
CA LYS A 139 19.26 6.13 14.25
C LYS A 139 19.19 7.64 14.47
N PHE A 140 18.18 8.30 13.90
CA PHE A 140 17.96 9.74 13.99
C PHE A 140 16.96 10.10 15.10
N TYR A 141 16.54 9.15 15.93
CA TYR A 141 15.59 9.38 17.03
C TYR A 141 16.07 10.47 18.02
N ARG A 142 17.39 10.56 18.27
CA ARG A 142 17.97 11.57 19.17
C ARG A 142 18.14 12.96 18.54
N ASP A 143 18.06 13.07 17.21
CA ASP A 143 18.44 14.27 16.45
C ASP A 143 17.29 15.31 16.41
N THR A 144 16.67 15.59 17.56
CA THR A 144 15.53 16.51 17.64
C THR A 144 15.89 17.97 17.35
N ASP A 145 17.15 18.34 17.59
CA ASP A 145 17.66 19.70 17.39
C ASP A 145 18.21 19.93 15.96
N THR A 146 18.25 18.90 15.11
CA THR A 146 18.77 19.00 13.75
C THR A 146 17.67 19.44 12.76
N PRO A 147 17.86 20.53 12.00
CA PRO A 147 16.90 20.95 10.97
C PRO A 147 16.58 19.80 10.00
N GLY A 148 15.29 19.57 9.75
CA GLY A 148 14.80 18.48 8.89
C GLY A 148 14.66 17.11 9.56
N ARG A 149 15.05 16.94 10.83
CA ARG A 149 14.92 15.65 11.58
C ARG A 149 14.12 15.75 12.88
N CYS A 150 13.65 16.94 13.24
CA CYS A 150 12.93 17.22 14.49
C CYS A 150 11.72 16.29 14.74
N PHE A 151 11.02 15.88 13.68
CA PHE A 151 9.81 15.06 13.80
C PHE A 151 10.08 13.55 13.98
N MET A 152 11.30 13.08 13.74
CA MET A 152 11.63 11.64 13.76
C MET A 152 11.29 10.98 15.11
N LYS A 153 11.62 11.65 16.22
CA LYS A 153 11.30 11.19 17.57
C LYS A 153 9.80 10.96 17.74
N LYS A 154 9.00 11.99 17.41
CA LYS A 154 7.53 11.95 17.52
C LYS A 154 6.95 10.86 16.64
N THR A 155 7.43 10.74 15.40
CA THR A 155 6.96 9.74 14.45
C THR A 155 7.21 8.33 14.98
N ILE A 156 8.42 8.03 15.48
CA ILE A 156 8.74 6.71 16.04
C ILE A 156 7.95 6.43 17.32
N ASP A 157 7.80 7.42 18.22
CA ASP A 157 7.03 7.25 19.45
C ASP A 157 5.56 6.91 19.15
N MET A 158 4.94 7.62 18.20
CA MET A 158 3.56 7.34 17.77
C MET A 158 3.42 5.96 17.14
N LEU A 159 4.39 5.53 16.33
CA LEU A 159 4.40 4.18 15.74
C LEU A 159 4.45 3.10 16.84
N GLN A 160 5.33 3.24 17.82
CA GLN A 160 5.47 2.24 18.88
C GLN A 160 4.22 2.15 19.76
N ILE A 161 3.62 3.30 20.09
CA ILE A 161 2.40 3.37 20.91
C ILE A 161 1.18 2.83 20.13
N GLU A 162 0.99 3.24 18.87
CA GLU A 162 -0.16 2.84 18.05
C GLU A 162 -0.16 1.34 17.74
N PHE A 163 1.00 0.77 17.40
CA PHE A 163 1.12 -0.66 17.06
C PHE A 163 1.46 -1.54 18.26
N LYS A 164 1.65 -0.96 19.45
CA LYS A 164 2.05 -1.67 20.67
C LYS A 164 3.30 -2.53 20.43
N CYS A 165 4.30 -1.95 19.77
CA CYS A 165 5.57 -2.60 19.44
C CYS A 165 6.76 -1.78 19.98
N CYS A 166 7.95 -2.38 19.99
CA CYS A 166 9.17 -1.71 20.42
C CYS A 166 10.34 -2.16 19.57
N GLY A 167 11.03 -1.19 18.95
CA GLY A 167 12.08 -1.43 17.97
C GLY A 167 11.55 -1.85 16.60
N ASN A 168 12.44 -2.32 15.73
CA ASN A 168 12.12 -2.82 14.40
C ASN A 168 11.84 -4.34 14.41
N SER A 169 12.74 -5.10 15.00
CA SER A 169 12.64 -6.54 15.24
C SER A 169 12.39 -6.86 16.72
N GLY A 170 12.70 -5.91 17.61
CA GLY A 170 12.41 -6.01 19.04
C GLY A 170 13.10 -4.91 19.85
N TYR A 171 12.81 -4.90 21.15
CA TYR A 171 13.29 -3.83 22.04
C TYR A 171 14.82 -3.71 22.12
N LYS A 172 15.55 -4.80 21.89
CA LYS A 172 17.01 -4.85 21.89
C LYS A 172 17.64 -4.00 20.78
N ASP A 173 16.89 -3.66 19.73
CA ASP A 173 17.37 -2.75 18.68
C ASP A 173 17.77 -1.38 19.24
N TRP A 174 17.17 -0.96 20.36
CA TRP A 174 17.52 0.28 21.04
C TRP A 174 18.86 0.23 21.77
N PHE A 175 19.39 -0.95 22.08
CA PHE A 175 20.68 -1.08 22.77
C PHE A 175 21.85 -0.82 21.83
N GLU A 176 21.64 -1.04 20.52
CA GLU A 176 22.62 -0.77 19.47
C GLU A 176 22.61 0.69 18.99
N ILE A 177 21.63 1.49 19.43
CA ILE A 177 21.40 2.86 18.97
C ILE A 177 21.51 3.82 20.15
N GLN A 178 22.37 4.82 20.03
CA GLN A 178 22.35 5.93 20.99
C GLN A 178 21.11 6.80 20.74
N TRP A 179 20.02 6.50 21.43
CA TRP A 179 18.75 7.20 21.31
C TRP A 179 18.59 8.38 22.29
N ILE A 180 19.45 8.45 23.31
CA ILE A 180 19.54 9.59 24.23
C ILE A 180 20.41 10.68 23.58
N SER A 181 19.85 11.88 23.43
CA SER A 181 20.57 13.04 22.89
C SER A 181 21.70 13.47 23.83
N ASN A 182 22.82 13.88 23.25
CA ASN A 182 23.98 14.43 23.96
C ASN A 182 23.61 15.60 24.87
N ARG A 183 22.53 16.34 24.54
CA ARG A 183 22.02 17.45 25.35
C ARG A 183 21.60 17.05 26.77
N TYR A 184 21.18 15.80 26.95
CA TYR A 184 20.74 15.29 28.26
C TYR A 184 21.88 14.58 29.02
N LEU A 185 23.07 14.51 28.43
CA LEU A 185 24.22 13.85 29.03
C LEU A 185 25.16 14.88 29.63
N ASP A 186 25.44 14.75 30.92
CA ASP A 186 26.48 15.52 31.58
C ASP A 186 27.85 14.90 31.29
N PHE A 187 28.56 15.43 30.30
CA PHE A 187 29.91 15.00 29.94
C PHE A 187 30.96 15.34 30.98
N SER A 188 30.65 16.05 32.07
CA SER A 188 31.56 16.27 33.20
C SER A 188 31.53 15.08 34.18
N SER A 189 30.40 14.40 34.29
CA SER A 189 30.18 13.23 35.14
C SER A 189 31.11 12.08 34.78
N LYS A 190 31.69 11.44 35.81
CA LYS A 190 32.54 10.27 35.67
C LYS A 190 31.77 9.08 35.07
N GLU A 191 30.52 8.88 35.47
CA GLU A 191 29.68 7.77 35.00
C GLU A 191 29.43 7.82 33.49
N VAL A 192 29.11 9.01 32.98
CA VAL A 192 28.88 9.23 31.54
C VAL A 192 30.17 9.02 30.74
N LYS A 193 31.29 9.56 31.22
CA LYS A 193 32.60 9.36 30.59
C LYS A 193 33.01 7.89 30.57
N ASP A 194 32.84 7.19 31.68
CA ASP A 194 33.20 5.77 31.81
C ASP A 194 32.34 4.92 30.89
N ARG A 195 31.03 5.21 30.79
CA ARG A 195 30.11 4.52 29.87
C ARG A 195 30.45 4.74 28.40
N ILE A 196 30.78 5.97 28.00
CA ILE A 196 31.20 6.29 26.63
C ILE A 196 32.49 5.55 26.26
N LYS A 197 33.45 5.48 27.19
CA LYS A 197 34.73 4.78 26.98
C LYS A 197 34.56 3.26 26.91
N SER A 198 33.62 2.68 27.67
CA SER A 198 33.38 1.23 27.68
C SER A 198 32.61 0.74 26.45
N ASN A 199 31.88 1.64 25.78
CA ASN A 199 31.06 1.31 24.62
C ASN A 199 31.82 1.47 23.31
N VAL A 200 31.35 0.76 22.28
CA VAL A 200 31.87 0.87 20.91
C VAL A 200 31.59 2.25 20.31
N ASP A 201 32.50 2.69 19.43
CA ASP A 201 32.44 3.96 18.69
C ASP A 201 32.32 5.24 19.55
N GLY A 202 32.63 5.18 20.86
CA GLY A 202 32.48 6.34 21.75
C GLY A 202 31.04 6.82 21.88
N ARG A 203 30.06 5.90 21.74
CA ARG A 203 28.63 6.20 21.88
C ARG A 203 28.15 5.94 23.30
N TYR A 204 27.16 6.71 23.74
CA TYR A 204 26.46 6.43 25.00
C TYR A 204 25.35 5.39 24.75
N LEU A 205 25.71 4.11 24.76
CA LEU A 205 24.76 2.98 24.68
C LEU A 205 24.36 2.51 26.07
N VAL A 206 23.08 2.16 26.23
CA VAL A 206 22.50 1.67 27.47
C VAL A 206 21.51 0.55 27.17
N ASP A 207 21.37 -0.39 28.12
CA ASP A 207 20.37 -1.46 28.07
C ASP A 207 18.98 -0.92 28.46
N GLY A 208 18.56 0.18 27.82
CA GLY A 208 17.33 0.89 28.07
C GLY A 208 16.60 1.23 26.78
N VAL A 209 15.29 1.43 26.89
CA VAL A 209 14.40 1.71 25.75
C VAL A 209 13.72 3.08 25.94
N PRO A 210 13.27 3.73 24.85
CA PRO A 210 12.46 4.93 24.97
C PRO A 210 11.13 4.69 25.69
N PHE A 211 10.55 5.76 26.24
CA PHE A 211 9.29 5.68 26.98
C PHE A 211 8.12 5.11 26.17
N SER A 212 8.14 5.28 24.85
CA SER A 212 7.12 4.76 23.92
C SER A 212 7.07 3.24 23.86
N CYS A 213 8.11 2.55 24.35
CA CYS A 213 8.14 1.11 24.53
C CYS A 213 7.52 0.63 25.86
N CYS A 214 7.25 1.52 26.81
CA CYS A 214 6.70 1.14 28.11
C CYS A 214 5.20 0.86 27.99
N ASN A 215 4.75 -0.28 28.52
CA ASN A 215 3.32 -0.51 28.73
C ASN A 215 2.86 0.26 29.97
N PRO A 216 1.91 1.20 29.87
CA PRO A 216 1.39 1.92 31.04
C PRO A 216 0.43 1.09 31.91
N SER A 217 0.19 -0.19 31.55
CA SER A 217 -0.69 -1.12 32.27
C SER A 217 0.08 -2.04 33.19
#